data_AF-A0A8J6XMV0-F1
#
_entry.id   AF-A0A8J6XMV0-F1
#
_cell.length_a   1.000
_cell.length_b   1.000
_cell.length_c   1.000
_cell.angle_alpha   90.00
_cell.angle_beta   90.00
_cell.angle_gamma   90.00
#
_symmetry.space_group_name_H-M   'P 1'
#
loop_
_entity.id
_entity.type
_entity.pdbx_description
1 polymer ?
#
loop_
_entity_poly.entity_id
_entity_poly.type
_entity_poly.pdbx_seq_one_letter_code
_entity_poly.pdbx_strand_id
1 'polypeptide(L)'
;MQDQGHEHDGRAEYKQDCKDGDDGFADSDISFPILPIGVVAPGVAIGARRGLRLRIDGEDSAEVFDGLDFLRAARSGTPPPIGERIGVIGGGDVAMDCARTARRLSDGEVTLFYRRTRAEMPAQNEEIRDLLTEGGALVELVAPRRVVAPTGRLEAVEMATMRLGDADESGRRRPVEIEGGEREVPLDTLIVAIGQRPDLGVFGDREIALTPAGYLDVDPQTFETSLEGVYAGGDIIGDGPSSIVKACGDGQRIAEAIIARGDAAEGGREGSAAAWPDFDAVDLLRRRARIEPRVEIPHRAPEGRGDFAEVVLTLSDEAARREAARCLDCDLMCSTCDSVCPNRAILTYRTRPTRLAIPRLRIENDEPRVLPPVDFEVTQGPQVAILTDACNECGNCVTFCPTADHPWRDKPRLYLHRGDFEDQSDNAFMLVSYDGARGLQARFDGALHQLTEVNGDLRYNSPAIELRMDPETLAVLESTVRGHSAENNLVNADHLGAMITLHQAFAESMPEYPLVEADPEWILDGSIDPTLENQEY
;
A
#
# COMPACT_ATOMS: atom_id res chain seq x y z
N MET A 1 1.60 49.39 -4.72
CA MET A 1 0.41 49.46 -3.84
C MET A 1 -0.80 48.96 -4.61
N GLN A 2 -1.04 47.67 -4.53
CA GLN A 2 -2.37 47.13 -4.23
C GLN A 2 -2.11 45.69 -3.82
N ASP A 3 -1.97 45.57 -2.52
CA ASP A 3 -2.06 44.37 -1.71
C ASP A 3 -3.42 43.73 -2.00
N GLN A 4 -3.42 42.55 -2.62
CA GLN A 4 -4.60 41.69 -2.71
C GLN A 4 -4.20 40.35 -2.10
N GLY A 5 -4.87 40.03 -1.01
CA GLY A 5 -4.51 38.99 -0.05
C GLY A 5 -4.26 37.63 -0.69
N HIS A 6 -3.22 36.98 -0.21
CA HIS A 6 -2.93 35.58 -0.46
C HIS A 6 -3.90 34.72 0.37
N GLU A 7 -5.01 34.30 -0.24
CA GLU A 7 -5.69 33.07 0.16
C GLU A 7 -4.83 31.89 -0.34
N HIS A 8 -4.31 31.08 0.58
CA HIS A 8 -3.50 29.89 0.28
C HIS A 8 -4.40 28.76 -0.28
N ASP A 9 -4.65 28.78 -1.58
CA ASP A 9 -5.47 27.81 -2.35
C ASP A 9 -4.70 26.53 -2.76
N GLY A 10 -3.74 26.06 -1.95
CA GLY A 10 -3.06 24.75 -2.16
C GLY A 10 -2.41 24.49 -3.54
N ARG A 11 -2.08 25.52 -4.33
CA ARG A 11 -1.63 25.37 -5.72
C ARG A 11 -0.17 24.89 -5.81
N ALA A 12 0.04 23.73 -6.44
CA ALA A 12 1.36 23.31 -6.89
C ALA A 12 1.79 24.15 -8.11
N GLU A 13 3.00 24.69 -8.08
CA GLU A 13 3.62 25.39 -9.22
C GLU A 13 4.51 24.42 -10.01
N TYR A 14 4.32 24.35 -11.33
CA TYR A 14 5.14 23.52 -12.22
C TYR A 14 6.01 24.41 -13.11
N LYS A 15 7.32 24.17 -13.10
CA LYS A 15 8.28 24.81 -14.01
C LYS A 15 8.86 23.75 -14.95
N GLN A 16 8.79 23.98 -16.26
CA GLN A 16 9.30 23.09 -17.31
C GLN A 16 10.68 23.54 -17.80
N ASP A 17 11.41 22.64 -18.48
CA ASP A 17 12.73 22.88 -19.08
C ASP A 17 13.84 23.34 -18.13
N CYS A 18 13.70 23.04 -16.84
CA CYS A 18 14.79 23.13 -15.87
C CYS A 18 15.75 21.96 -16.11
N LYS A 19 16.76 22.15 -16.97
CA LYS A 19 17.91 21.25 -17.04
C LYS A 19 18.98 21.76 -16.10
N ASP A 20 19.47 20.89 -15.21
CA ASP A 20 20.68 21.17 -14.47
C ASP A 20 21.89 21.02 -15.42
N GLY A 21 22.60 22.13 -15.65
CA GLY A 21 23.99 22.06 -16.11
C GLY A 21 24.40 22.63 -17.47
N ASP A 22 23.53 23.25 -18.28
CA ASP A 22 24.03 24.07 -19.41
C ASP A 22 23.02 25.18 -19.76
N ASP A 23 23.58 26.37 -20.02
CA ASP A 23 22.94 27.64 -20.37
C ASP A 23 22.60 28.59 -19.19
N GLY A 24 23.65 29.15 -18.59
CA GLY A 24 23.63 30.55 -18.11
C GLY A 24 22.83 30.85 -16.83
N PHE A 25 22.55 29.86 -15.98
CA PHE A 25 22.23 30.12 -14.57
C PHE A 25 23.55 30.28 -13.80
N ALA A 26 23.80 31.49 -13.32
CA ALA A 26 24.83 31.69 -12.30
C ALA A 26 24.57 30.73 -11.14
N ASP A 27 25.57 29.91 -10.80
CA ASP A 27 25.96 29.23 -9.55
C ASP A 27 25.08 29.27 -8.27
N SER A 28 23.80 29.64 -8.28
CA SER A 28 23.00 29.89 -7.07
C SER A 28 21.60 29.27 -7.00
N ASP A 29 20.98 28.79 -8.09
CA ASP A 29 19.51 28.59 -8.07
C ASP A 29 19.00 27.14 -8.22
N ILE A 30 19.85 26.14 -8.49
CA ILE A 30 19.58 24.72 -8.17
C ILE A 30 20.87 24.03 -7.67
N SER A 31 21.65 24.72 -6.85
CA SER A 31 22.40 24.02 -5.80
C SER A 31 21.38 23.67 -4.74
N PHE A 32 21.19 22.42 -4.28
CA PHE A 32 20.34 22.16 -3.09
C PHE A 32 20.89 23.04 -1.95
N PRO A 33 20.27 24.19 -1.64
CA PRO A 33 20.84 25.09 -0.68
C PRO A 33 20.18 24.68 0.63
N ILE A 34 21.01 24.29 1.60
CA ILE A 34 20.55 24.24 2.99
C ILE A 34 20.29 25.70 3.38
N LEU A 35 19.10 26.21 3.04
CA LEU A 35 18.67 27.55 3.41
C LEU A 35 18.26 27.49 4.89
N PRO A 36 18.88 28.31 5.75
CA PRO A 36 18.49 28.36 7.14
C PRO A 36 17.14 29.08 7.23
N ILE A 37 16.13 28.33 7.70
CA ILE A 37 14.86 28.79 8.26
C ILE A 37 13.83 29.26 7.19
N GLY A 38 12.95 28.34 6.82
CA GLY A 38 11.87 28.50 5.83
C GLY A 38 11.82 27.26 4.93
N VAL A 39 11.13 26.23 5.39
CA VAL A 39 11.17 24.83 4.94
C VAL A 39 11.06 24.65 3.43
N VAL A 40 12.10 24.06 2.81
CA VAL A 40 12.07 23.48 1.47
C VAL A 40 12.71 22.09 1.58
N ALA A 41 11.91 21.05 1.74
CA ALA A 41 12.39 19.66 1.69
C ALA A 41 12.31 19.16 0.24
N PRO A 42 13.44 18.90 -0.45
CA PRO A 42 13.43 18.41 -1.81
C PRO A 42 13.04 16.93 -1.90
N GLY A 43 12.05 16.63 -2.73
CA GLY A 43 11.72 15.26 -3.16
C GLY A 43 12.31 14.96 -4.54
N VAL A 44 13.03 13.84 -4.68
CA VAL A 44 13.61 13.38 -5.94
C VAL A 44 12.73 12.29 -6.55
N ALA A 45 12.04 12.64 -7.64
CA ALA A 45 11.12 11.75 -8.37
C ALA A 45 11.43 11.70 -9.88
N ILE A 46 12.71 11.65 -10.25
CA ILE A 46 13.15 11.70 -11.65
C ILE A 46 13.07 10.35 -12.40
N GLY A 47 12.87 9.25 -11.67
CA GLY A 47 12.74 7.89 -12.21
C GLY A 47 14.01 7.32 -12.87
N ALA A 48 13.86 6.18 -13.55
CA ALA A 48 14.93 5.47 -14.26
C ALA A 48 14.98 5.85 -15.75
N ARG A 49 15.71 6.92 -16.09
CA ARG A 49 15.61 7.54 -17.43
C ARG A 49 16.56 6.99 -18.50
N ARG A 50 17.51 6.13 -18.14
CA ARG A 50 18.51 5.57 -19.08
C ARG A 50 18.27 4.08 -19.28
N GLY A 51 18.26 3.61 -20.52
CA GLY A 51 18.21 2.17 -20.77
C GLY A 51 19.55 1.48 -20.53
N LEU A 52 19.48 0.18 -20.28
CA LEU A 52 20.65 -0.67 -20.12
C LEU A 52 21.25 -1.05 -21.48
N ARG A 53 22.58 -0.97 -21.58
CA ARG A 53 23.34 -1.44 -22.75
C ARG A 53 23.54 -2.95 -22.75
N LEU A 54 23.64 -3.54 -23.95
CA LEU A 54 23.90 -4.98 -24.14
C LEU A 54 25.34 -5.36 -23.77
N ARG A 55 26.28 -4.42 -23.91
CA ARG A 55 27.73 -4.58 -23.76
C ARG A 55 28.29 -5.63 -24.72
N ILE A 56 27.90 -5.53 -25.98
CA ILE A 56 28.35 -6.41 -27.06
C ILE A 56 29.04 -5.62 -28.17
N ASP A 57 29.90 -6.30 -28.93
CA ASP A 57 30.60 -5.69 -30.05
C ASP A 57 29.61 -5.17 -31.11
N GLY A 58 29.81 -3.92 -31.53
CA GLY A 58 28.99 -3.23 -32.54
C GLY A 58 27.68 -2.62 -32.03
N GLU A 59 27.44 -2.60 -30.71
CA GLU A 59 26.22 -2.01 -30.14
C GLU A 59 26.05 -0.51 -30.39
N ASP A 60 27.12 0.23 -30.70
CA ASP A 60 27.08 1.66 -31.01
C ASP A 60 26.75 1.95 -32.50
N SER A 61 26.31 0.95 -33.27
CA SER A 61 25.87 1.14 -34.66
C SER A 61 24.63 2.06 -34.72
N ALA A 62 24.51 2.88 -35.78
CA ALA A 62 23.47 3.90 -35.88
C ALA A 62 22.04 3.34 -35.91
N GLU A 63 21.87 2.10 -36.38
CA GLU A 63 20.58 1.38 -36.44
C GLU A 63 20.26 0.60 -35.15
N VAL A 64 21.07 0.76 -34.10
CA VAL A 64 20.83 0.20 -32.76
C VAL A 64 20.30 1.32 -31.86
N PHE A 65 19.05 1.18 -31.43
CA PHE A 65 18.34 2.18 -30.64
C PHE A 65 18.18 1.73 -29.19
N ASP A 66 18.35 2.66 -28.27
CA ASP A 66 17.82 2.52 -26.91
C ASP A 66 16.28 2.59 -26.95
N GLY A 67 15.61 1.66 -26.27
CA GLY A 67 14.15 1.57 -26.31
C GLY A 67 13.44 2.80 -25.76
N LEU A 68 13.97 3.45 -24.72
CA LEU A 68 13.36 4.66 -24.18
C LEU A 68 13.51 5.83 -25.13
N ASP A 69 14.70 5.99 -25.72
CA ASP A 69 14.95 7.08 -26.66
C ASP A 69 14.15 6.90 -27.96
N PHE A 70 14.02 5.66 -28.45
CA PHE A 70 13.12 5.32 -29.56
C PHE A 70 11.68 5.72 -29.29
N LEU A 71 11.13 5.33 -28.13
CA LEU A 71 9.75 5.67 -27.74
C LEU A 71 9.55 7.17 -27.54
N ARG A 72 10.53 7.87 -26.93
CA ARG A 72 10.49 9.33 -26.76
C ARG A 72 10.48 10.05 -28.11
N ALA A 73 11.32 9.62 -29.06
CA ALA A 73 11.40 10.19 -30.39
C ALA A 73 10.09 9.99 -31.17
N ALA A 74 9.52 8.77 -31.12
CA ALA A 74 8.22 8.46 -31.72
C ALA A 74 7.09 9.32 -31.13
N ARG A 75 7.00 9.41 -29.79
CA ARG A 75 6.03 10.27 -29.10
C ARG A 75 6.17 11.74 -29.47
N SER A 76 7.40 12.20 -29.68
CA SER A 76 7.70 13.60 -30.03
C SER A 76 7.49 13.90 -31.51
N GLY A 77 6.94 12.98 -32.29
CA GLY A 77 6.68 13.14 -33.73
C GLY A 77 7.94 13.15 -34.59
N THR A 78 9.08 12.70 -34.05
CA THR A 78 10.38 12.63 -34.74
C THR A 78 10.98 11.23 -34.65
N PRO A 79 10.24 10.16 -35.03
CA PRO A 79 10.75 8.80 -34.96
C PRO A 79 12.02 8.66 -35.82
N PRO A 80 13.02 7.88 -35.36
CA PRO A 80 14.18 7.58 -36.19
C PRO A 80 13.76 6.74 -37.41
N PRO A 81 14.52 6.79 -38.52
CA PRO A 81 14.29 5.91 -39.65
C PRO A 81 14.56 4.46 -39.21
N ILE A 82 13.59 3.58 -39.48
CA ILE A 82 13.69 2.14 -39.23
C ILE A 82 13.51 1.36 -40.53
N GLY A 83 14.07 0.15 -40.59
CA GLY A 83 14.03 -0.71 -41.77
C GLY A 83 12.82 -1.65 -41.84
N GLU A 84 13.00 -2.78 -42.53
CA GLU A 84 11.96 -3.80 -42.73
C GLU A 84 12.15 -5.05 -41.87
N ARG A 85 13.35 -5.29 -41.32
CA ARG A 85 13.66 -6.44 -40.45
C ARG A 85 14.07 -5.93 -39.08
N ILE A 86 13.07 -5.69 -38.25
CA ILE A 86 13.22 -5.01 -36.96
C ILE A 86 13.28 -6.03 -35.84
N GLY A 87 14.37 -6.00 -35.07
CA GLY A 87 14.55 -6.80 -33.87
C GLY A 87 14.36 -5.97 -32.61
N VAL A 88 13.62 -6.49 -31.63
CA VAL A 88 13.51 -5.88 -30.29
C VAL A 88 14.08 -6.86 -29.27
N ILE A 89 15.04 -6.44 -28.45
CA ILE A 89 15.63 -7.28 -27.39
C ILE A 89 14.98 -6.92 -26.06
N GLY A 90 14.26 -7.86 -25.45
CA GLY A 90 13.62 -7.63 -24.15
C GLY A 90 12.43 -8.52 -23.90
N GLY A 91 11.81 -8.38 -22.73
CA GLY A 91 10.58 -9.11 -22.39
C GLY A 91 9.68 -8.43 -21.36
N GLY A 92 10.00 -7.19 -20.96
CA GLY A 92 9.13 -6.35 -20.12
C GLY A 92 8.26 -5.43 -20.96
N ASP A 93 7.43 -4.61 -20.31
CA ASP A 93 6.43 -3.77 -20.98
C ASP A 93 7.06 -2.79 -21.99
N VAL A 94 8.21 -2.18 -21.66
CA VAL A 94 8.98 -1.31 -22.59
C VAL A 94 9.32 -2.03 -23.90
N ALA A 95 9.61 -3.34 -23.86
CA ALA A 95 9.91 -4.11 -25.06
C ALA A 95 8.65 -4.35 -25.90
N MET A 96 7.48 -4.50 -25.26
CA MET A 96 6.19 -4.59 -25.95
C MET A 96 5.88 -3.25 -26.63
N ASP A 97 6.04 -2.13 -25.91
CA ASP A 97 5.84 -0.78 -26.43
C ASP A 97 6.75 -0.51 -27.63
N CYS A 98 8.03 -0.86 -27.54
CA CYS A 98 8.98 -0.72 -28.64
C CYS A 98 8.54 -1.53 -29.87
N ALA A 99 8.17 -2.79 -29.68
CA ALA A 99 7.75 -3.66 -30.78
C ALA A 99 6.46 -3.16 -31.44
N ARG A 100 5.45 -2.81 -30.64
CA ARG A 100 4.17 -2.30 -31.14
C ARG A 100 4.31 -0.91 -31.79
N THR A 101 5.20 -0.07 -31.30
CA THR A 101 5.52 1.22 -31.92
C THR A 101 6.25 1.03 -33.25
N ALA A 102 7.22 0.11 -33.32
CA ALA A 102 7.91 -0.21 -34.56
C ALA A 102 6.94 -0.70 -35.66
N ARG A 103 5.94 -1.52 -35.30
CA ARG A 103 4.87 -1.96 -36.22
C ARG A 103 4.00 -0.82 -36.76
N ARG A 104 3.90 0.30 -36.05
CA ARG A 104 3.14 1.48 -36.47
C ARG A 104 3.97 2.42 -37.36
N LEU A 105 5.29 2.27 -37.31
CA LEU A 105 6.25 3.08 -38.04
C LEU A 105 6.78 2.39 -39.30
N SER A 106 6.61 1.07 -39.42
CA SER A 106 7.07 0.26 -40.56
C SER A 106 6.09 -0.87 -40.85
N ASP A 107 5.90 -1.16 -42.14
CA ASP A 107 5.18 -2.35 -42.64
C ASP A 107 6.06 -3.62 -42.59
N GLY A 108 7.28 -3.50 -42.06
CA GLY A 108 8.25 -4.60 -41.94
C GLY A 108 7.91 -5.66 -40.89
N GLU A 109 8.75 -6.68 -40.86
CA GLU A 109 8.69 -7.75 -39.87
C GLU A 109 9.31 -7.30 -38.54
N VAL A 110 8.49 -7.29 -37.49
CA VAL A 110 8.94 -7.00 -36.12
C VAL A 110 9.04 -8.29 -35.32
N THR A 111 10.24 -8.62 -34.87
CA THR A 111 10.53 -9.79 -34.04
C THR A 111 11.07 -9.38 -32.68
N LEU A 112 10.39 -9.82 -31.63
CA LEU A 112 10.83 -9.70 -30.25
C LEU A 112 11.69 -10.92 -29.89
N PHE A 113 12.92 -10.68 -29.43
CA PHE A 113 13.88 -11.68 -29.00
C PHE A 113 14.03 -11.65 -27.49
N TYR A 114 13.89 -12.82 -26.88
CA TYR A 114 13.92 -12.93 -25.43
C TYR A 114 14.75 -14.12 -24.95
N ARG A 115 15.59 -13.87 -23.93
CA ARG A 115 16.55 -14.85 -23.41
C ARG A 115 15.96 -15.97 -22.55
N ARG A 116 14.66 -15.90 -22.22
CA ARG A 116 13.91 -16.92 -21.48
C ARG A 116 12.65 -17.30 -22.26
N THR A 117 11.73 -18.04 -21.65
CA THR A 117 10.42 -18.34 -22.25
C THR A 117 9.39 -17.31 -21.83
N ARG A 118 8.25 -17.28 -22.53
CA ARG A 118 7.08 -16.44 -22.27
C ARG A 118 6.61 -16.54 -20.83
N ALA A 119 6.71 -17.71 -20.21
CA ALA A 119 6.33 -17.91 -18.81
C ALA A 119 7.17 -17.07 -17.83
N GLU A 120 8.40 -16.68 -18.21
CA GLU A 120 9.26 -15.83 -17.40
C GLU A 120 9.31 -14.37 -17.89
N MET A 121 8.45 -13.95 -18.84
CA MET A 121 8.37 -12.56 -19.29
C MET A 121 7.78 -11.68 -18.17
N PRO A 122 8.41 -10.54 -17.84
CA PRO A 122 7.84 -9.58 -16.90
C PRO A 122 6.63 -8.83 -17.45
N ALA A 123 6.51 -8.74 -18.78
CA ALA A 123 5.40 -8.03 -19.42
C ALA A 123 4.06 -8.66 -19.07
N GLN A 124 3.01 -7.83 -19.00
CA GLN A 124 1.65 -8.31 -18.77
C GLN A 124 1.23 -9.26 -19.90
N ASN A 125 0.47 -10.31 -19.56
CA ASN A 125 0.06 -11.32 -20.53
C ASN A 125 -0.77 -10.73 -21.67
N GLU A 126 -1.54 -9.69 -21.37
CA GLU A 126 -2.36 -8.92 -22.29
C GLU A 126 -1.49 -8.21 -23.34
N GLU A 127 -0.39 -7.56 -22.95
CA GLU A 127 0.54 -6.90 -23.87
C GLU A 127 1.21 -7.89 -24.83
N ILE A 128 1.58 -9.07 -24.32
CA ILE A 128 2.17 -10.14 -25.15
C ILE A 128 1.14 -10.64 -26.17
N ARG A 129 -0.12 -10.84 -25.74
CA ARG A 129 -1.20 -11.26 -26.66
C ARG A 129 -1.44 -10.20 -27.72
N ASP A 130 -1.51 -8.92 -27.33
CA ASP A 130 -1.71 -7.82 -28.27
C ASP A 130 -0.58 -7.72 -29.28
N LEU A 131 0.69 -7.85 -28.89
CA LEU A 131 1.81 -7.88 -29.85
C LEU A 131 1.66 -9.00 -30.89
N LEU A 132 1.28 -10.21 -30.45
CA LEU A 132 1.12 -11.36 -31.33
C LEU A 132 -0.11 -11.21 -32.25
N THR A 133 -1.22 -10.68 -31.73
CA THR A 133 -2.43 -10.33 -32.50
C THR A 133 -2.16 -9.19 -33.48
N GLU A 134 -1.31 -8.24 -33.07
CA GLU A 134 -0.46 -7.33 -33.85
C GLU A 134 0.00 -7.93 -35.19
N GLY A 135 0.44 -9.18 -35.18
CA GLY A 135 1.25 -9.84 -36.19
C GLY A 135 2.75 -9.83 -35.87
N GLY A 136 3.14 -9.44 -34.65
CA GLY A 136 4.52 -9.48 -34.18
C GLY A 136 4.95 -10.92 -33.89
N ALA A 137 6.25 -11.20 -34.03
CA ALA A 137 6.82 -12.50 -33.69
C ALA A 137 7.53 -12.45 -32.33
N LEU A 138 7.49 -13.56 -31.59
CA LEU A 138 8.29 -13.78 -30.38
C LEU A 138 9.22 -14.97 -30.61
N VAL A 139 10.52 -14.74 -30.42
CA VAL A 139 11.55 -15.80 -30.41
C VAL A 139 12.12 -15.89 -29.01
N GLU A 140 11.81 -17.00 -28.35
CA GLU A 140 12.26 -17.32 -27.00
C GLU A 140 13.66 -17.92 -27.00
N LEU A 141 14.25 -17.98 -25.81
CA LEU A 141 15.52 -18.66 -25.54
C LEU A 141 16.66 -18.22 -26.47
N VAL A 142 16.76 -16.91 -26.71
CA VAL A 142 17.87 -16.33 -27.48
C VAL A 142 18.36 -15.03 -26.86
N ALA A 143 19.67 -14.77 -26.96
CA ALA A 143 20.23 -13.48 -26.58
C ALA A 143 21.29 -13.01 -27.59
N PRO A 144 21.44 -11.70 -27.79
CA PRO A 144 22.43 -11.17 -28.72
C PRO A 144 23.85 -11.33 -28.15
N ARG A 145 24.80 -11.72 -29.02
CA ARG A 145 26.24 -11.87 -28.75
C ARG A 145 27.05 -10.76 -29.42
N ARG A 146 26.69 -10.38 -30.66
CA ARG A 146 27.44 -9.41 -31.48
C ARG A 146 26.57 -8.81 -32.56
N VAL A 147 26.74 -7.51 -32.83
CA VAL A 147 26.16 -6.84 -33.99
C VAL A 147 27.06 -7.05 -35.21
N VAL A 148 26.49 -7.47 -36.33
CA VAL A 148 27.19 -7.75 -37.58
C VAL A 148 26.94 -6.59 -38.55
N ALA A 149 27.99 -5.78 -38.76
CA ALA A 149 27.93 -4.57 -39.58
C ALA A 149 29.18 -4.38 -40.47
N PRO A 150 29.49 -5.31 -41.40
CA PRO A 150 30.72 -5.28 -42.19
C PRO A 150 30.80 -4.06 -43.14
N THR A 151 29.65 -3.52 -43.56
CA THR A 151 29.57 -2.30 -44.40
C THR A 151 29.47 -1.01 -43.57
N GLY A 152 29.55 -1.10 -42.24
CA GLY A 152 29.32 0.02 -41.32
C GLY A 152 27.85 0.30 -41.01
N ARG A 153 26.94 -0.56 -41.48
CA ARG A 153 25.51 -0.57 -41.14
C ARG A 153 25.09 -1.92 -40.60
N LEU A 154 24.08 -1.96 -39.74
CA LEU A 154 23.51 -3.21 -39.25
C LEU A 154 22.99 -4.09 -40.41
N GLU A 155 23.50 -5.32 -40.51
CA GLU A 155 23.05 -6.33 -41.48
C GLU A 155 22.48 -7.59 -40.81
N ALA A 156 23.03 -7.94 -39.65
CA ALA A 156 22.56 -9.06 -38.83
C ALA A 156 22.97 -8.88 -37.36
N VAL A 157 22.39 -9.72 -36.50
CA VAL A 157 22.83 -9.89 -35.11
C VAL A 157 23.13 -11.36 -34.89
N GLU A 158 24.33 -11.64 -34.38
CA GLU A 158 24.69 -12.97 -33.91
C GLU A 158 23.95 -13.24 -32.60
N MET A 159 23.08 -14.23 -32.60
CA MET A 159 22.25 -14.63 -31.46
C MET A 159 22.74 -15.98 -30.93
N ALA A 160 22.92 -16.06 -29.62
CA ALA A 160 23.16 -17.30 -28.91
C ALA A 160 21.86 -18.00 -28.55
N THR A 161 21.84 -19.33 -28.63
CA THR A 161 20.73 -20.15 -28.11
C THR A 161 20.87 -20.33 -26.60
N MET A 162 19.77 -20.15 -25.89
CA MET A 162 19.68 -20.24 -24.43
C MET A 162 18.90 -21.48 -24.00
N ARG A 163 19.09 -21.89 -22.75
CA ARG A 163 18.25 -22.83 -22.01
C ARG A 163 17.95 -22.28 -20.62
N LEU A 164 16.87 -22.75 -20.00
CA LEU A 164 16.55 -22.41 -18.61
C LEU A 164 17.42 -23.24 -17.66
N GLY A 165 18.17 -22.56 -16.80
CA GLY A 165 18.87 -23.11 -15.63
C GLY A 165 17.98 -23.12 -14.39
N ASP A 166 18.59 -23.02 -13.22
CA ASP A 166 17.87 -23.02 -11.94
C ASP A 166 17.09 -21.71 -11.73
N ALA A 167 16.05 -21.78 -10.89
CA ALA A 167 15.32 -20.60 -10.45
C ALA A 167 16.21 -19.70 -9.58
N ASP A 168 16.12 -18.39 -9.76
CA ASP A 168 16.67 -17.41 -8.83
C ASP A 168 15.74 -17.20 -7.62
N GLU A 169 16.12 -16.30 -6.72
CA GLU A 169 15.37 -15.99 -5.49
C GLU A 169 13.96 -15.45 -5.77
N SER A 170 13.72 -14.87 -6.96
CA SER A 170 12.39 -14.43 -7.40
C SER A 170 11.54 -15.59 -7.95
N GLY A 171 12.06 -16.81 -7.98
CA GLY A 171 11.45 -17.97 -8.63
C GLY A 171 11.66 -18.01 -10.14
N ARG A 172 12.34 -17.02 -10.74
CA ARG A 172 12.51 -16.91 -12.18
C ARG A 172 13.73 -17.70 -12.64
N ARG A 173 13.57 -18.52 -13.68
CA ARG A 173 14.67 -19.37 -14.17
C ARG A 173 15.77 -18.55 -14.84
N ARG A 174 17.03 -18.83 -14.51
CA ARG A 174 18.20 -18.14 -15.08
C ARG A 174 18.44 -18.60 -16.52
N PRO A 175 18.72 -17.69 -17.47
CA PRO A 175 19.12 -18.08 -18.82
C PRO A 175 20.57 -18.57 -18.81
N VAL A 176 20.83 -19.70 -19.46
CA VAL A 176 22.17 -20.28 -19.61
C VAL A 176 22.41 -20.54 -21.08
N GLU A 177 23.56 -20.12 -21.57
CA GLU A 177 23.92 -20.28 -22.97
C GLU A 177 24.25 -21.73 -23.33
N ILE A 178 23.90 -22.13 -24.55
CA ILE A 178 24.26 -23.42 -25.15
C ILE A 178 25.44 -23.20 -26.10
N GLU A 179 26.58 -23.84 -25.80
CA GLU A 179 27.76 -23.81 -26.67
C GLU A 179 27.46 -24.35 -28.07
N GLY A 180 27.92 -23.65 -29.11
CA GLY A 180 27.69 -24.03 -30.51
C GLY A 180 26.26 -23.77 -31.01
N GLY A 181 25.44 -23.08 -30.22
CA GLY A 181 24.07 -22.68 -30.56
C GLY A 181 23.97 -21.30 -31.21
N GLU A 182 25.07 -20.70 -31.64
CA GLU A 182 25.11 -19.37 -32.24
C GLU A 182 24.56 -19.37 -33.68
N ARG A 183 23.78 -18.35 -34.02
CA ARG A 183 23.25 -18.12 -35.38
C ARG A 183 23.14 -16.65 -35.69
N GLU A 184 23.41 -16.26 -36.94
CA GLU A 184 23.15 -14.90 -37.40
C GLU A 184 21.67 -14.75 -37.78
N VAL A 185 21.04 -13.70 -37.25
CA VAL A 185 19.67 -13.31 -37.58
C VAL A 185 19.72 -12.01 -38.39
N PRO A 186 19.31 -12.01 -39.67
CA PRO A 186 19.33 -10.81 -40.50
C PRO A 186 18.37 -9.75 -39.94
N LEU A 187 18.89 -8.56 -39.66
CA LEU A 187 18.16 -7.41 -39.11
C LEU A 187 18.73 -6.13 -39.72
N ASP A 188 17.90 -5.13 -39.93
CA ASP A 188 18.32 -3.79 -40.36
C ASP A 188 17.98 -2.70 -39.33
N THR A 189 17.29 -3.07 -38.24
CA THR A 189 17.05 -2.22 -37.07
C THR A 189 17.04 -3.09 -35.82
N LEU A 190 17.71 -2.62 -34.76
CA LEU A 190 17.73 -3.28 -33.46
C LEU A 190 17.30 -2.28 -32.37
N ILE A 191 16.30 -2.64 -31.57
CA ILE A 191 15.84 -1.82 -30.44
C ILE A 191 16.10 -2.58 -29.14
N VAL A 192 16.80 -1.95 -28.20
CA VAL A 192 17.25 -2.57 -26.96
C VAL A 192 16.37 -2.11 -25.80
N ALA A 193 15.61 -3.04 -25.21
CA ALA A 193 14.66 -2.79 -24.13
C ALA A 193 14.82 -3.81 -22.99
N ILE A 194 16.03 -3.89 -22.42
CA ILE A 194 16.42 -4.90 -21.43
C ILE A 194 16.40 -4.42 -19.97
N GLY A 195 15.93 -3.19 -19.73
CA GLY A 195 15.81 -2.59 -18.40
C GLY A 195 16.31 -1.15 -18.39
N GLN A 196 16.16 -0.50 -17.24
CA GLN A 196 16.46 0.92 -17.06
C GLN A 196 17.35 1.13 -15.85
N ARG A 197 17.96 2.32 -15.75
CA ARG A 197 18.70 2.81 -14.59
C ARG A 197 18.44 4.30 -14.35
N PRO A 198 18.56 4.75 -13.10
CA PRO A 198 18.45 6.17 -12.76
C PRO A 198 19.57 6.98 -13.39
N ASP A 199 19.25 8.23 -13.71
CA ASP A 199 20.25 9.22 -14.06
C ASP A 199 20.67 9.96 -12.79
N LEU A 200 21.76 9.52 -12.19
CA LEU A 200 22.29 10.08 -10.94
C LEU A 200 23.08 11.37 -11.14
N GLY A 201 23.21 11.87 -12.38
CA GLY A 201 23.95 13.11 -12.66
C GLY A 201 23.39 14.34 -11.94
N VAL A 202 22.11 14.31 -11.53
CA VAL A 202 21.45 15.35 -10.72
C VAL A 202 22.13 15.59 -9.37
N PHE A 203 22.85 14.60 -8.85
CA PHE A 203 23.56 14.73 -7.56
C PHE A 203 24.98 15.32 -7.72
N GLY A 204 25.46 15.52 -8.95
CA GLY A 204 26.81 16.04 -9.22
C GLY A 204 27.88 15.21 -8.51
N ASP A 205 28.77 15.89 -7.79
CA ASP A 205 29.86 15.26 -7.03
C ASP A 205 29.46 14.81 -5.61
N ARG A 206 28.17 14.90 -5.25
CA ARG A 206 27.72 14.53 -3.89
C ARG A 206 27.74 13.02 -3.72
N GLU A 207 28.31 12.55 -2.61
CA GLU A 207 28.22 11.15 -2.22
C GLU A 207 26.80 10.82 -1.75
N ILE A 208 26.16 9.87 -2.42
CA ILE A 208 24.83 9.38 -2.08
C ILE A 208 24.85 7.85 -2.03
N ALA A 209 24.21 7.27 -1.02
CA ALA A 209 24.16 5.83 -0.84
C ALA A 209 23.33 5.18 -1.96
N LEU A 210 23.85 4.08 -2.50
CA LEU A 210 23.21 3.30 -3.55
C LEU A 210 23.04 1.85 -3.11
N THR A 211 21.96 1.23 -3.56
CA THR A 211 21.76 -0.21 -3.46
C THR A 211 22.77 -0.95 -4.34
N PRO A 212 23.03 -2.26 -4.12
CA PRO A 212 23.88 -3.06 -5.00
C PRO A 212 23.43 -3.07 -6.48
N ALA A 213 22.15 -2.82 -6.73
CA ALA A 213 21.57 -2.72 -8.07
C ALA A 213 21.82 -1.34 -8.73
N GLY A 214 22.32 -0.35 -8.00
CA GLY A 214 22.64 0.99 -8.48
C GLY A 214 21.48 1.99 -8.43
N TYR A 215 20.51 1.77 -7.55
CA TYR A 215 19.42 2.70 -7.26
C TYR A 215 19.69 3.46 -5.96
N LEU A 216 18.97 4.56 -5.70
CA LEU A 216 19.12 5.28 -4.44
C LEU A 216 18.70 4.39 -3.26
N ASP A 217 19.56 4.33 -2.25
CA ASP A 217 19.25 3.71 -0.97
C ASP A 217 18.52 4.72 -0.09
N VAL A 218 17.40 4.29 0.50
CA VAL A 218 16.53 5.14 1.31
C VAL A 218 16.05 4.39 2.54
N ASP A 219 15.73 5.13 3.59
CA ASP A 219 15.04 4.58 4.75
C ASP A 219 13.66 4.03 4.31
N PRO A 220 13.33 2.76 4.63
CA PRO A 220 12.13 2.10 4.12
C PRO A 220 10.82 2.62 4.71
N GLN A 221 10.86 3.38 5.81
CA GLN A 221 9.67 3.95 6.44
C GLN A 221 9.45 5.40 5.99
N THR A 222 10.52 6.19 5.95
CA THR A 222 10.47 7.64 5.73
C THR A 222 10.82 8.05 4.31
N PHE A 223 11.46 7.17 3.53
CA PHE A 223 11.96 7.44 2.17
C PHE A 223 13.05 8.51 2.11
N GLU A 224 13.67 8.82 3.25
CA GLU A 224 14.82 9.72 3.34
C GLU A 224 16.08 9.04 2.78
N THR A 225 16.84 9.76 1.97
CA THR A 225 18.13 9.29 1.42
C THR A 225 19.25 9.41 2.46
N SER A 226 20.48 9.04 2.09
CA SER A 226 21.66 9.34 2.91
C SER A 226 21.97 10.84 3.03
N LEU A 227 21.34 11.70 2.23
CA LEU A 227 21.42 13.15 2.35
C LEU A 227 20.28 13.64 3.24
N GLU A 228 20.64 14.24 4.38
CA GLU A 228 19.69 14.75 5.36
C GLU A 228 18.68 15.73 4.72
N GLY A 229 17.39 15.48 4.93
CA GLY A 229 16.29 16.31 4.43
C GLY A 229 15.95 16.08 2.95
N VAL A 230 16.61 15.13 2.27
CA VAL A 230 16.34 14.77 0.88
C VAL A 230 15.62 13.43 0.82
N TYR A 231 14.45 13.42 0.20
CA TYR A 231 13.60 12.23 0.08
C TYR A 231 13.56 11.74 -1.37
N ALA A 232 13.41 10.43 -1.59
CA ALA A 232 13.32 9.87 -2.95
C ALA A 232 12.29 8.74 -3.05
N GLY A 233 11.59 8.66 -4.17
CA GLY A 233 10.51 7.69 -4.40
C GLY A 233 10.26 7.37 -5.87
N GLY A 234 9.49 6.31 -6.13
CA GLY A 234 9.26 5.80 -7.49
C GLY A 234 10.45 5.02 -8.05
N ASP A 235 10.62 5.05 -9.37
CA ASP A 235 11.56 4.15 -10.07
C ASP A 235 13.06 4.43 -9.81
N ILE A 236 13.39 5.49 -9.06
CA ILE A 236 14.78 5.84 -8.71
C ILE A 236 15.28 5.11 -7.45
N ILE A 237 14.41 4.50 -6.66
CA ILE A 237 14.74 3.78 -5.42
C ILE A 237 14.51 2.26 -5.53
N GLY A 238 15.04 1.51 -4.55
CA GLY A 238 14.77 0.08 -4.39
C GLY A 238 15.37 -0.80 -5.49
N ASP A 239 14.55 -1.67 -6.08
CA ASP A 239 14.94 -2.57 -7.18
C ASP A 239 14.66 -1.99 -8.58
N GLY A 240 14.20 -0.73 -8.64
CA GLY A 240 13.96 0.01 -9.87
C GLY A 240 12.52 0.03 -10.35
N PRO A 241 12.30 0.13 -11.68
CA PRO A 241 10.98 0.39 -12.25
C PRO A 241 9.91 -0.60 -11.82
N SER A 242 8.77 -0.06 -11.42
CA SER A 242 7.62 -0.84 -10.97
C SER A 242 6.32 -0.31 -11.59
N SER A 243 5.24 -0.21 -10.82
CA SER A 243 3.97 0.35 -11.26
C SER A 243 3.82 1.83 -10.88
N ILE A 244 3.02 2.54 -11.68
CA ILE A 244 2.61 3.92 -11.39
C ILE A 244 1.96 4.02 -10.00
N VAL A 245 1.16 3.00 -9.61
CA VAL A 245 0.48 2.95 -8.31
C VAL A 245 1.49 2.92 -7.16
N LYS A 246 2.57 2.13 -7.29
CA LYS A 246 3.65 2.12 -6.30
C LYS A 246 4.30 3.51 -6.19
N ALA A 247 4.64 4.12 -7.32
CA ALA A 247 5.27 5.45 -7.32
C ALA A 247 4.39 6.53 -6.65
N CYS A 248 3.07 6.49 -6.89
CA CYS A 248 2.13 7.36 -6.18
C CYS A 248 2.11 7.09 -4.67
N GLY A 249 2.13 5.82 -4.26
CA GLY A 249 2.19 5.43 -2.86
C GLY A 249 3.49 5.83 -2.17
N ASP A 250 4.62 5.77 -2.87
CA ASP A 250 5.91 6.28 -2.37
C ASP A 250 5.81 7.81 -2.14
N GLY A 251 5.23 8.55 -3.11
CA GLY A 251 5.03 9.99 -2.99
C GLY A 251 4.15 10.40 -1.79
N GLN A 252 3.09 9.63 -1.52
CA GLN A 252 2.24 9.88 -0.34
C GLN A 252 3.01 9.70 0.97
N ARG A 253 3.81 8.62 1.09
CA ARG A 253 4.62 8.37 2.29
C ARG A 253 5.71 9.42 2.49
N ILE A 254 6.34 9.88 1.41
CA ILE A 254 7.29 10.99 1.46
C ILE A 254 6.61 12.25 2.00
N ALA A 255 5.42 12.58 1.52
CA ALA A 255 4.66 13.73 2.02
C ALA A 255 4.34 13.59 3.53
N GLU A 256 3.91 12.40 3.96
CA GLU A 256 3.65 12.09 5.38
C GLU A 256 4.93 12.23 6.23
N ALA A 257 6.07 11.74 5.76
CA ALA A 257 7.36 11.84 6.44
C ALA A 257 7.85 13.30 6.56
N ILE A 258 7.71 14.10 5.49
CA ILE A 258 8.04 15.53 5.50
C ILE A 258 7.15 16.28 6.50
N ILE A 259 5.84 15.98 6.54
CA ILE A 259 4.91 16.58 7.50
C ILE A 259 5.29 16.18 8.94
N ALA A 260 5.55 14.90 9.18
CA ALA A 260 5.87 14.36 10.51
C ALA A 260 7.20 14.90 11.08
N ARG A 261 8.16 15.27 10.22
CA ARG A 261 9.43 15.89 10.64
C ARG A 261 9.27 17.28 11.26
N GLY A 262 8.10 17.91 11.13
CA GLY A 262 7.72 19.06 11.96
C GLY A 262 7.95 20.42 11.32
N ASP A 263 7.51 20.60 10.07
CA ASP A 263 7.83 21.80 9.29
C ASP A 263 6.70 22.24 8.31
N ALA A 264 5.59 21.51 8.25
CA ALA A 264 4.33 22.05 7.73
C ALA A 264 3.61 22.77 8.88
N ALA A 265 3.25 24.04 8.66
CA ALA A 265 2.46 24.85 9.59
C ALA A 265 1.31 24.04 10.18
N GLU A 266 1.01 24.28 11.46
CA GLU A 266 -0.12 23.77 12.23
C GLU A 266 -1.44 23.85 11.44
N GLY A 267 -1.64 22.90 10.56
CA GLY A 267 -2.87 22.61 9.86
C GLY A 267 -3.16 21.18 10.23
N GLY A 268 -3.52 20.96 11.50
CA GLY A 268 -4.11 19.70 11.91
C GLY A 268 -5.16 19.35 10.86
N ARG A 269 -5.11 18.12 10.32
CA ARG A 269 -6.21 17.65 9.48
C ARG A 269 -7.47 17.93 10.28
N GLU A 270 -8.30 18.84 9.80
CA GLU A 270 -9.74 18.79 10.06
C GLU A 270 -10.20 17.49 9.39
N GLY A 271 -9.86 16.36 10.01
CA GLY A 271 -10.59 15.14 9.87
C GLY A 271 -11.93 15.45 10.48
N SER A 272 -12.83 16.07 9.71
CA SER A 272 -14.22 15.75 9.90
C SER A 272 -14.24 14.23 9.85
N ALA A 273 -14.65 13.56 10.91
CA ALA A 273 -15.05 12.17 10.82
C ALA A 273 -16.13 12.17 9.74
N ALA A 274 -15.73 11.97 8.49
CA ALA A 274 -16.62 12.05 7.35
C ALA A 274 -17.69 11.03 7.67
N ALA A 275 -18.95 11.48 7.71
CA ALA A 275 -20.04 10.62 8.08
C ALA A 275 -19.93 9.36 7.22
N TRP A 276 -19.78 8.21 7.87
CA TRP A 276 -19.76 6.95 7.15
C TRP A 276 -21.03 6.88 6.30
N PRO A 277 -20.91 6.67 4.98
CA PRO A 277 -22.07 6.77 4.11
C PRO A 277 -23.12 5.73 4.53
N ASP A 278 -24.38 6.14 4.53
CA ASP A 278 -25.47 5.19 4.69
C ASP A 278 -25.53 4.27 3.47
N PHE A 279 -25.77 2.99 3.69
CA PHE A 279 -25.80 1.97 2.63
C PHE A 279 -26.82 0.88 2.94
N ASP A 280 -27.44 0.34 1.88
CA ASP A 280 -28.32 -0.82 1.99
C ASP A 280 -27.49 -2.11 2.14
N ALA A 281 -27.34 -2.57 3.39
CA ALA A 281 -26.61 -3.79 3.69
C ALA A 281 -27.22 -5.05 3.03
N VAL A 282 -28.54 -5.09 2.83
CA VAL A 282 -29.21 -6.24 2.19
C VAL A 282 -28.90 -6.26 0.70
N ASP A 283 -28.96 -5.11 0.04
CA ASP A 283 -28.55 -4.99 -1.36
C ASP A 283 -27.07 -5.34 -1.55
N LEU A 284 -26.19 -4.82 -0.67
CA LEU A 284 -24.76 -5.11 -0.71
C LEU A 284 -24.48 -6.61 -0.56
N LEU A 285 -25.13 -7.30 0.39
CA LEU A 285 -25.00 -8.75 0.56
C LEU A 285 -25.53 -9.53 -0.66
N ARG A 286 -26.63 -9.07 -1.28
CA ARG A 286 -27.17 -9.68 -2.50
C ARG A 286 -26.21 -9.53 -3.69
N ARG A 287 -25.55 -8.38 -3.83
CA ARG A 287 -24.51 -8.14 -4.84
C ARG A 287 -23.30 -9.06 -4.62
N ARG A 288 -22.80 -9.14 -3.38
CA ARG A 288 -21.67 -10.02 -3.00
C ARG A 288 -21.95 -11.51 -3.16
N ALA A 289 -23.21 -11.94 -3.09
CA ALA A 289 -23.60 -13.34 -3.29
C ALA A 289 -23.60 -13.78 -4.77
N ARG A 290 -23.36 -12.89 -5.73
CA ARG A 290 -23.36 -13.17 -7.17
C ARG A 290 -21.95 -13.00 -7.74
N ILE A 291 -21.55 -13.92 -8.61
CA ILE A 291 -20.34 -13.78 -9.41
C ILE A 291 -20.77 -13.29 -10.79
N GLU A 292 -20.56 -12.01 -11.06
CA GLU A 292 -20.76 -11.44 -12.39
C GLU A 292 -19.41 -11.35 -13.13
N PRO A 293 -19.32 -11.84 -14.38
CA PRO A 293 -18.09 -11.71 -15.17
C PRO A 293 -17.82 -10.24 -15.50
N ARG A 294 -16.54 -9.91 -15.67
CA ARG A 294 -16.11 -8.56 -16.08
C ARG A 294 -16.71 -8.21 -17.43
N VAL A 295 -17.19 -6.98 -17.56
CA VAL A 295 -17.56 -6.43 -18.86
C VAL A 295 -16.30 -6.28 -19.70
N GLU A 296 -16.27 -6.96 -20.85
CA GLU A 296 -15.14 -6.90 -21.77
C GLU A 296 -14.98 -5.46 -22.29
N ILE A 297 -13.76 -4.93 -22.17
CA ILE A 297 -13.44 -3.61 -22.70
C ILE A 297 -13.32 -3.75 -24.23
N PRO A 298 -14.07 -2.95 -25.02
CA PRO A 298 -13.99 -3.03 -26.47
C PRO A 298 -12.58 -2.65 -26.93
N HIS A 299 -12.08 -3.37 -27.94
CA HIS A 299 -10.82 -3.04 -28.60
C HIS A 299 -11.05 -2.85 -30.09
N ARG A 300 -10.21 -2.06 -30.75
CA ARG A 300 -10.17 -2.02 -32.21
C ARG A 300 -9.81 -3.39 -32.78
N ALA A 301 -10.37 -3.69 -33.95
CA ALA A 301 -10.01 -4.89 -34.70
C ALA A 301 -8.52 -4.86 -35.06
N PRO A 302 -7.80 -6.00 -35.00
CA PRO A 302 -6.35 -6.07 -35.23
C PRO A 302 -5.89 -5.41 -36.54
N GLU A 303 -6.66 -5.58 -37.61
CA GLU A 303 -6.38 -5.04 -38.94
C GLU A 303 -6.36 -3.51 -38.95
N GLY A 304 -7.04 -2.88 -37.99
CA GLY A 304 -7.09 -1.44 -37.84
C GLY A 304 -6.04 -0.87 -36.89
N ARG A 305 -5.11 -1.66 -36.33
CA ARG A 305 -4.16 -1.19 -35.29
C ARG A 305 -2.80 -0.70 -35.84
N GLY A 306 -2.71 -0.43 -37.14
CA GLY A 306 -1.49 0.07 -37.81
C GLY A 306 -1.20 1.56 -37.61
N ASP A 307 -1.97 2.25 -36.77
CA ASP A 307 -1.81 3.68 -36.48
C ASP A 307 -1.64 3.93 -34.97
N PHE A 308 -1.49 5.20 -34.59
CA PHE A 308 -1.36 5.63 -33.19
C PHE A 308 -2.70 5.96 -32.52
N ALA A 309 -3.84 5.66 -33.14
CA ALA A 309 -5.14 5.87 -32.49
C ALA A 309 -5.42 4.77 -31.45
N GLU A 310 -6.15 5.13 -30.39
CA GLU A 310 -6.37 4.29 -29.22
C GLU A 310 -6.91 2.90 -29.59
N VAL A 311 -6.23 1.85 -29.12
CA VAL A 311 -6.63 0.45 -29.36
C VAL A 311 -7.69 0.01 -28.35
N VAL A 312 -7.48 0.36 -27.08
CA VAL A 312 -8.41 0.12 -25.97
C VAL A 312 -9.48 1.22 -26.01
N LEU A 313 -10.72 0.85 -26.25
CA LEU A 313 -11.81 1.79 -26.43
C LEU A 313 -12.61 1.98 -25.12
N THR A 314 -13.31 3.09 -25.01
CA THR A 314 -14.19 3.36 -23.88
C THR A 314 -15.41 2.46 -23.92
N LEU A 315 -15.86 2.02 -22.73
CA LEU A 315 -17.16 1.37 -22.57
C LEU A 315 -18.29 2.31 -23.00
N SER A 316 -19.39 1.76 -23.51
CA SER A 316 -20.64 2.52 -23.64
C SER A 316 -21.16 2.91 -22.25
N ASP A 317 -21.98 3.96 -22.15
CA ASP A 317 -22.59 4.37 -20.87
C ASP A 317 -23.30 3.20 -20.16
N GLU A 318 -24.04 2.38 -20.93
CA GLU A 318 -24.69 1.17 -20.41
C GLU A 318 -23.68 0.14 -19.88
N ALA A 319 -22.62 -0.15 -20.65
CA ALA A 319 -21.59 -1.11 -20.27
C ALA A 319 -20.79 -0.62 -19.06
N ALA A 320 -20.49 0.67 -18.98
CA ALA A 320 -19.82 1.31 -17.87
C ALA A 320 -20.66 1.25 -16.59
N ARG A 321 -21.97 1.56 -16.67
CA ARG A 321 -22.90 1.43 -15.53
C ARG A 321 -23.00 -0.01 -15.03
N ARG A 322 -23.03 -0.98 -15.95
CA ARG A 322 -23.04 -2.41 -15.59
C ARG A 322 -21.75 -2.85 -14.93
N GLU A 323 -20.60 -2.43 -15.45
CA GLU A 323 -19.29 -2.72 -14.84
C GLU A 323 -19.17 -2.07 -13.45
N ALA A 324 -19.64 -0.82 -13.28
CA ALA A 324 -19.66 -0.15 -11.99
C ALA A 324 -20.60 -0.83 -10.97
N ALA A 325 -21.77 -1.32 -11.42
CA ALA A 325 -22.72 -2.04 -10.57
C ALA A 325 -22.17 -3.38 -10.03
N ARG A 326 -21.09 -3.89 -10.64
CA ARG A 326 -20.36 -5.07 -10.18
C ARG A 326 -19.46 -4.81 -8.98
N CYS A 327 -19.24 -3.54 -8.61
CA CYS A 327 -18.47 -3.18 -7.42
C CYS A 327 -19.08 -3.84 -6.17
N LEU A 328 -18.22 -4.46 -5.37
CA LEU A 328 -18.61 -5.15 -4.14
C LEU A 328 -18.60 -4.23 -2.91
N ASP A 329 -18.30 -2.94 -3.11
CA ASP A 329 -18.16 -1.90 -2.08
C ASP A 329 -17.51 -2.46 -0.81
N CYS A 330 -16.32 -3.04 -0.97
CA CYS A 330 -15.62 -3.75 0.10
C CYS A 330 -15.21 -2.82 1.25
N ASP A 331 -15.09 -1.53 0.97
CA ASP A 331 -14.85 -0.45 1.90
C ASP A 331 -16.08 -0.15 2.78
N LEU A 332 -17.31 -0.23 2.25
CA LEU A 332 -18.55 0.12 2.99
C LEU A 332 -18.90 -0.83 4.15
N MET A 333 -18.53 -2.10 4.02
CA MET A 333 -18.77 -3.11 5.06
C MET A 333 -17.69 -4.19 5.02
N CYS A 334 -16.80 -4.16 6.02
CA CYS A 334 -15.80 -5.20 6.21
C CYS A 334 -16.36 -6.36 7.05
N SER A 335 -17.05 -7.31 6.39
CA SER A 335 -17.61 -8.53 7.04
C SER A 335 -17.41 -9.82 6.23
N THR A 336 -16.47 -9.83 5.28
CA THR A 336 -16.18 -11.05 4.48
C THR A 336 -15.81 -12.23 5.37
N CYS A 337 -15.06 -11.97 6.46
CA CYS A 337 -14.63 -12.97 7.43
C CYS A 337 -15.79 -13.74 8.08
N ASP A 338 -16.93 -13.08 8.34
CA ASP A 338 -18.15 -13.71 8.86
C ASP A 338 -18.68 -14.77 7.89
N SER A 339 -18.82 -14.41 6.60
CA SER A 339 -19.35 -15.31 5.58
C SER A 339 -18.52 -16.57 5.32
N VAL A 340 -17.22 -16.54 5.64
CA VAL A 340 -16.29 -17.66 5.45
C VAL A 340 -15.99 -18.41 6.76
N CYS A 341 -16.51 -17.97 7.90
CA CYS A 341 -16.26 -18.61 9.18
C CYS A 341 -17.03 -19.95 9.26
N PRO A 342 -16.34 -21.10 9.34
CA PRO A 342 -17.03 -22.40 9.37
C PRO A 342 -17.86 -22.60 10.64
N ASN A 343 -17.45 -21.96 11.75
CA ASN A 343 -18.11 -22.08 13.05
C ASN A 343 -19.12 -20.93 13.32
N ARG A 344 -19.24 -19.96 12.41
CA ARG A 344 -20.00 -18.70 12.63
C ARG A 344 -19.60 -17.99 13.94
N ALA A 345 -18.31 -18.04 14.25
CA ALA A 345 -17.72 -17.44 15.43
C ALA A 345 -17.41 -15.95 15.26
N ILE A 346 -17.69 -15.35 14.09
CA ILE A 346 -17.42 -13.94 13.82
C ILE A 346 -18.75 -13.19 13.83
N LEU A 347 -18.82 -12.12 14.60
CA LEU A 347 -20.02 -11.33 14.83
C LEU A 347 -19.82 -9.95 14.20
N THR A 348 -20.71 -9.55 13.30
CA THR A 348 -20.72 -8.19 12.73
C THR A 348 -21.62 -7.30 13.58
N TYR A 349 -21.05 -6.35 14.32
CA TYR A 349 -21.77 -5.37 15.14
C TYR A 349 -21.68 -3.97 14.52
N ARG A 350 -22.58 -3.07 14.91
CA ARG A 350 -22.60 -1.69 14.40
C ARG A 350 -22.17 -0.73 15.49
N THR A 351 -21.22 0.14 15.15
CA THR A 351 -20.90 1.33 15.92
C THR A 351 -21.21 2.57 15.09
N ARG A 352 -21.37 3.71 15.75
CA ARG A 352 -21.42 5.00 15.05
C ARG A 352 -19.99 5.49 14.88
N PRO A 353 -19.63 6.05 13.71
CA PRO A 353 -18.37 6.75 13.60
C PRO A 353 -18.26 7.78 14.71
N THR A 354 -17.20 7.69 15.51
CA THR A 354 -17.04 8.48 16.72
C THR A 354 -15.59 8.88 16.90
N ARG A 355 -15.41 10.04 17.54
CA ARG A 355 -14.12 10.53 18.00
C ARG A 355 -14.24 10.74 19.50
N LEU A 356 -13.50 9.94 20.26
CA LEU A 356 -13.50 9.97 21.71
C LEU A 356 -12.27 10.73 22.19
N ALA A 357 -12.47 11.77 23.02
CA ALA A 357 -11.38 12.48 23.67
C ALA A 357 -10.95 11.70 24.92
N ILE A 358 -10.03 10.74 24.75
CA ILE A 358 -9.63 9.84 25.84
C ILE A 358 -8.74 10.58 26.83
N PRO A 359 -9.10 10.60 28.13
CA PRO A 359 -8.31 11.30 29.13
C PRO A 359 -6.94 10.65 29.32
N ARG A 360 -5.94 11.49 29.59
CA ARG A 360 -4.59 11.06 29.96
C ARG A 360 -4.29 11.51 31.37
N LEU A 361 -3.63 10.66 32.16
CA LEU A 361 -3.32 10.96 33.56
C LEU A 361 -1.87 10.63 33.87
N ARG A 362 -1.21 11.51 34.61
CA ARG A 362 0.14 11.29 35.14
C ARG A 362 0.14 11.45 36.65
N ILE A 363 0.96 10.70 37.36
CA ILE A 363 1.21 10.91 38.78
C ILE A 363 2.17 12.08 38.95
N GLU A 364 1.74 13.13 39.66
CA GLU A 364 2.59 14.25 40.08
C GLU A 364 2.41 14.44 41.60
N ASN A 365 3.48 14.27 42.39
CA ASN A 365 3.45 14.33 43.87
C ASN A 365 2.42 13.39 44.53
N ASP A 366 2.37 12.13 44.09
CA ASP A 366 1.41 11.11 44.56
C ASP A 366 -0.07 11.43 44.27
N GLU A 367 -0.35 12.45 43.47
CA GLU A 367 -1.71 12.81 43.02
C GLU A 367 -1.84 12.66 41.49
N PRO A 368 -2.99 12.18 40.99
CA PRO A 368 -3.25 12.10 39.56
C PRO A 368 -3.51 13.49 38.98
N ARG A 369 -2.74 13.87 37.96
CA ARG A 369 -2.94 15.07 37.16
C ARG A 369 -3.48 14.70 35.78
N VAL A 370 -4.61 15.29 35.41
CA VAL A 370 -5.19 15.19 34.07
C VAL A 370 -4.36 15.99 33.08
N LEU A 371 -3.96 15.35 31.99
CA LEU A 371 -3.28 15.92 30.83
C LEU A 371 -4.30 16.18 29.71
N PRO A 372 -3.94 16.98 28.67
CA PRO A 372 -4.76 17.09 27.48
C PRO A 372 -5.10 15.71 26.90
N PRO A 373 -6.38 15.47 26.52
CA PRO A 373 -6.80 14.18 26.00
C PRO A 373 -6.14 13.87 24.66
N VAL A 374 -6.17 12.59 24.28
CA VAL A 374 -5.80 12.13 22.93
C VAL A 374 -7.03 11.57 22.25
N ASP A 375 -7.14 11.83 20.96
CA ASP A 375 -8.27 11.36 20.16
C ASP A 375 -8.13 9.86 19.87
N PHE A 376 -9.21 9.14 20.11
CA PHE A 376 -9.45 7.79 19.60
C PHE A 376 -10.57 7.85 18.57
N GLU A 377 -10.32 7.39 17.35
CA GLU A 377 -11.27 7.51 16.25
C GLU A 377 -11.73 6.14 15.75
N VAL A 378 -13.04 6.00 15.57
CA VAL A 378 -13.63 4.94 14.77
C VAL A 378 -14.34 5.58 13.59
N THR A 379 -13.82 5.32 12.40
CA THR A 379 -14.31 5.94 11.16
C THR A 379 -15.32 5.05 10.44
N GLN A 380 -15.22 3.72 10.61
CA GLN A 380 -16.11 2.73 9.99
C GLN A 380 -17.20 2.26 10.97
N GLY A 381 -18.47 2.34 10.53
CA GLY A 381 -19.60 1.93 11.35
C GLY A 381 -19.71 0.41 11.58
N PRO A 382 -19.78 -0.42 10.53
CA PRO A 382 -19.78 -1.88 10.70
C PRO A 382 -18.42 -2.40 11.17
N GLN A 383 -18.40 -3.10 12.31
CA GLN A 383 -17.21 -3.69 12.90
C GLN A 383 -17.42 -5.19 13.13
N VAL A 384 -16.33 -5.93 13.36
CA VAL A 384 -16.38 -7.36 13.64
C VAL A 384 -15.72 -7.68 14.97
N ALA A 385 -16.29 -8.64 15.71
CA ALA A 385 -15.72 -9.24 16.91
C ALA A 385 -15.78 -10.77 16.79
N ILE A 386 -14.98 -11.46 17.59
CA ILE A 386 -14.87 -12.91 17.55
C ILE A 386 -15.53 -13.48 18.80
N LEU A 387 -16.56 -14.31 18.67
CA LEU A 387 -17.01 -15.20 19.74
C LEU A 387 -15.97 -16.32 19.89
N THR A 388 -15.07 -16.13 20.85
CA THR A 388 -13.84 -16.92 20.94
C THR A 388 -14.12 -18.35 21.37
N ASP A 389 -15.10 -18.57 22.24
CA ASP A 389 -15.52 -19.91 22.68
C ASP A 389 -16.00 -20.79 21.51
N ALA A 390 -16.40 -20.18 20.38
CA ALA A 390 -16.80 -20.88 19.15
C ALA A 390 -15.70 -20.89 18.07
N CYS A 391 -14.63 -20.13 18.24
CA CYS A 391 -13.53 -20.05 17.29
C CYS A 391 -12.57 -21.23 17.46
N ASN A 392 -12.19 -21.89 16.36
CA ASN A 392 -11.17 -22.94 16.35
C ASN A 392 -9.84 -22.48 15.74
N GLU A 393 -9.68 -21.17 15.54
CA GLU A 393 -8.46 -20.53 15.04
C GLU A 393 -7.94 -21.11 13.71
N CYS A 394 -8.84 -21.63 12.86
CA CYS A 394 -8.46 -22.28 11.60
C CYS A 394 -7.83 -21.34 10.55
N GLY A 395 -7.86 -20.02 10.79
CA GLY A 395 -7.25 -19.02 9.92
C GLY A 395 -8.00 -18.75 8.61
N ASN A 396 -9.17 -19.37 8.37
CA ASN A 396 -9.88 -19.18 7.10
C ASN A 396 -10.23 -17.70 6.84
N CYS A 397 -10.58 -16.94 7.89
CA CYS A 397 -10.85 -15.51 7.79
C CYS A 397 -9.64 -14.66 7.35
N VAL A 398 -8.41 -15.15 7.53
CA VAL A 398 -7.17 -14.47 7.09
C VAL A 398 -7.08 -14.49 5.56
N THR A 399 -7.30 -15.67 4.96
CA THR A 399 -7.20 -15.89 3.51
C THR A 399 -8.13 -14.98 2.70
N PHE A 400 -9.30 -14.65 3.27
CA PHE A 400 -10.33 -13.84 2.61
C PHE A 400 -10.39 -12.40 3.14
N CYS A 401 -9.46 -11.98 3.99
CA CYS A 401 -9.44 -10.64 4.53
C CYS A 401 -8.99 -9.62 3.47
N PRO A 402 -9.82 -8.62 3.10
CA PRO A 402 -9.45 -7.64 2.10
C PRO A 402 -8.44 -6.60 2.62
N THR A 403 -8.28 -6.48 3.95
CA THR A 403 -7.36 -5.53 4.60
C THR A 403 -6.05 -6.18 5.04
N ALA A 404 -5.84 -7.46 4.71
CA ALA A 404 -4.67 -8.25 5.13
C ALA A 404 -4.51 -8.38 6.67
N ASP A 405 -5.59 -8.22 7.43
CA ASP A 405 -5.61 -8.51 8.87
C ASP A 405 -5.63 -10.02 9.14
N HIS A 406 -5.44 -10.41 10.40
CA HIS A 406 -5.78 -11.73 10.92
C HIS A 406 -7.03 -11.68 11.81
N PRO A 407 -8.26 -11.72 11.25
CA PRO A 407 -9.45 -11.38 12.02
C PRO A 407 -9.66 -12.18 13.30
N TRP A 408 -9.37 -13.49 13.30
CA TRP A 408 -9.53 -14.34 14.47
C TRP A 408 -8.62 -13.95 15.66
N ARG A 409 -7.52 -13.24 15.39
CA ARG A 409 -6.50 -12.84 16.36
C ARG A 409 -6.54 -11.36 16.67
N ASP A 410 -6.67 -10.52 15.63
CA ASP A 410 -6.45 -9.08 15.72
C ASP A 410 -7.74 -8.31 16.05
N LYS A 411 -8.93 -8.89 15.81
CA LYS A 411 -10.22 -8.25 16.16
C LYS A 411 -10.59 -8.57 17.61
N PRO A 412 -11.46 -7.78 18.26
CA PRO A 412 -11.85 -8.01 19.65
C PRO A 412 -12.36 -9.43 19.89
N ARG A 413 -11.72 -10.16 20.82
CA ARG A 413 -12.07 -11.54 21.15
C ARG A 413 -12.98 -11.55 22.38
N LEU A 414 -14.24 -11.92 22.17
CA LEU A 414 -15.28 -12.01 23.18
C LEU A 414 -15.31 -13.40 23.79
N TYR A 415 -15.52 -13.47 25.10
CA TYR A 415 -15.57 -14.70 25.87
C TYR A 415 -16.88 -14.79 26.65
N LEU A 416 -17.45 -15.98 26.68
CA LEU A 416 -18.58 -16.35 27.53
C LEU A 416 -18.15 -17.24 28.70
N HIS A 417 -17.07 -18.02 28.54
CA HIS A 417 -16.50 -18.81 29.61
C HIS A 417 -15.47 -18.01 30.42
N ARG A 418 -15.64 -17.99 31.76
CA ARG A 418 -14.81 -17.21 32.69
C ARG A 418 -13.35 -17.65 32.69
N GLY A 419 -13.10 -18.95 32.82
CA GLY A 419 -11.73 -19.49 32.88
C GLY A 419 -10.94 -19.17 31.61
N ASP A 420 -11.57 -19.31 30.44
CA ASP A 420 -10.93 -19.09 29.15
C ASP A 420 -10.54 -17.62 28.95
N PHE A 421 -11.37 -16.69 29.46
CA PHE A 421 -11.07 -15.25 29.51
C PHE A 421 -9.90 -14.95 30.45
N GLU A 422 -9.86 -15.58 31.62
CA GLU A 422 -8.83 -15.37 32.63
C GLU A 422 -7.46 -15.87 32.19
N ASP A 423 -7.43 -16.96 31.42
CA ASP A 423 -6.22 -17.53 30.84
C ASP A 423 -5.57 -16.63 29.78
N GLN A 424 -6.28 -15.61 29.28
CA GLN A 424 -5.72 -14.69 28.31
C GLN A 424 -4.91 -13.57 28.96
N SER A 425 -3.79 -13.22 28.34
CA SER A 425 -3.03 -12.03 28.74
C SER A 425 -3.54 -10.76 28.05
N ASP A 426 -4.08 -10.86 26.84
CA ASP A 426 -4.33 -9.69 25.99
C ASP A 426 -5.48 -9.91 24.99
N ASN A 427 -6.02 -8.81 24.46
CA ASN A 427 -7.11 -8.76 23.50
C ASN A 427 -8.27 -9.70 23.85
N ALA A 428 -8.68 -9.74 25.12
CA ALA A 428 -9.80 -10.55 25.58
C ALA A 428 -10.86 -9.66 26.21
N PHE A 429 -12.12 -9.90 25.88
CA PHE A 429 -13.24 -9.07 26.29
C PHE A 429 -14.38 -9.95 26.79
N MET A 430 -15.06 -9.49 27.83
CA MET A 430 -16.25 -10.17 28.36
C MET A 430 -17.30 -9.13 28.73
N LEU A 431 -18.46 -9.22 28.07
CA LEU A 431 -19.62 -8.41 28.44
C LEU A 431 -20.24 -9.01 29.70
N VAL A 432 -20.43 -8.17 30.70
CA VAL A 432 -20.87 -8.60 32.03
C VAL A 432 -22.12 -7.86 32.49
N SER A 433 -22.84 -8.45 33.44
CA SER A 433 -23.92 -7.81 34.18
C SER A 433 -23.51 -7.67 35.65
N TYR A 434 -23.69 -6.48 36.22
CA TYR A 434 -23.43 -6.18 37.62
C TYR A 434 -24.63 -5.45 38.22
N ASP A 435 -25.29 -6.05 39.21
CA ASP A 435 -26.49 -5.48 39.87
C ASP A 435 -27.55 -4.97 38.86
N GLY A 436 -27.68 -5.68 37.74
CA GLY A 436 -28.59 -5.33 36.64
C GLY A 436 -28.06 -4.27 35.65
N ALA A 437 -26.88 -3.69 35.87
CA ALA A 437 -26.20 -2.79 34.94
C ALA A 437 -25.22 -3.53 34.02
N ARG A 438 -25.09 -3.06 32.77
CA ARG A 438 -24.20 -3.65 31.76
C ARG A 438 -22.78 -3.12 31.94
N GLY A 439 -21.81 -4.02 31.96
CA GLY A 439 -20.38 -3.70 31.99
C GLY A 439 -19.59 -4.45 30.92
N LEU A 440 -18.31 -4.13 30.85
CA LEU A 440 -17.33 -4.79 30.01
C LEU A 440 -16.04 -5.01 30.82
N GLN A 441 -15.57 -6.25 30.84
CA GLN A 441 -14.24 -6.58 31.33
C GLN A 441 -13.32 -6.83 30.14
N ALA A 442 -12.05 -6.46 30.27
CA ALA A 442 -11.05 -6.72 29.26
C ALA A 442 -9.72 -7.16 29.89
N ARG A 443 -8.95 -7.98 29.18
CA ARG A 443 -7.56 -8.28 29.52
C ARG A 443 -6.63 -7.63 28.51
N PHE A 444 -5.71 -6.85 29.04
CA PHE A 444 -4.65 -6.18 28.29
C PHE A 444 -3.34 -6.30 29.08
N ASP A 445 -2.23 -6.62 28.42
CA ASP A 445 -0.91 -6.71 29.04
C ASP A 445 -0.84 -7.54 30.35
N GLY A 446 -1.67 -8.59 30.44
CA GLY A 446 -1.81 -9.46 31.61
C GLY A 446 -2.69 -8.88 32.73
N ALA A 447 -3.17 -7.65 32.62
CA ALA A 447 -4.00 -6.97 33.60
C ALA A 447 -5.50 -7.09 33.29
N LEU A 448 -6.33 -7.04 34.34
CA LEU A 448 -7.78 -6.93 34.22
C LEU A 448 -8.18 -5.46 34.21
N HIS A 449 -8.98 -5.09 33.22
CA HIS A 449 -9.61 -3.78 33.09
C HIS A 449 -11.12 -3.95 33.13
N GLN A 450 -11.82 -2.98 33.72
CA GLN A 450 -13.27 -3.02 33.85
C GLN A 450 -13.87 -1.68 33.47
N LEU A 451 -14.99 -1.70 32.76
CA LEU A 451 -15.79 -0.55 32.39
C LEU A 451 -17.24 -0.83 32.78
N THR A 452 -17.84 0.02 33.61
CA THR A 452 -19.22 -0.14 34.07
C THR A 452 -19.94 1.21 34.05
N GLU A 453 -21.25 1.18 33.81
CA GLU A 453 -22.10 2.36 33.93
C GLU A 453 -22.88 2.27 35.25
N VAL A 454 -22.65 3.21 36.17
CA VAL A 454 -23.22 3.21 37.52
C VAL A 454 -23.76 4.59 37.85
N ASN A 455 -25.06 4.69 38.14
CA ASN A 455 -25.75 5.94 38.46
C ASN A 455 -25.63 7.04 37.38
N GLY A 456 -25.46 6.67 36.12
CA GLY A 456 -25.28 7.60 34.99
C GLY A 456 -23.85 8.07 34.78
N ASP A 457 -22.89 7.60 35.59
CA ASP A 457 -21.46 7.86 35.39
C ASP A 457 -20.77 6.62 34.80
N LEU A 458 -19.76 6.85 33.96
CA LEU A 458 -18.91 5.80 33.42
C LEU A 458 -17.73 5.56 34.37
N ARG A 459 -17.58 4.32 34.85
CA ARG A 459 -16.48 3.93 35.74
C ARG A 459 -15.51 3.03 35.02
N TYR A 460 -14.23 3.40 35.06
CA TYR A 460 -13.13 2.60 34.51
C TYR A 460 -12.17 2.21 35.62
N ASN A 461 -11.90 0.91 35.76
CA ASN A 461 -10.95 0.37 36.72
C ASN A 461 -9.83 -0.36 36.00
N SER A 462 -8.59 -0.07 36.39
CA SER A 462 -7.39 -0.83 36.06
C SER A 462 -6.56 -1.06 37.33
N PRO A 463 -5.49 -1.88 37.28
CA PRO A 463 -4.61 -2.04 38.44
C PRO A 463 -3.95 -0.73 38.88
N ALA A 464 -3.80 0.23 37.97
CA ALA A 464 -3.13 1.50 38.24
C ALA A 464 -4.08 2.60 38.72
N ILE A 465 -5.32 2.64 38.20
CA ILE A 465 -6.24 3.76 38.41
C ILE A 465 -7.71 3.34 38.35
N GLU A 466 -8.51 4.00 39.17
CA GLU A 466 -9.97 4.06 39.05
C GLU A 466 -10.37 5.47 38.60
N LEU A 467 -11.26 5.53 37.62
CA LEU A 467 -11.81 6.76 37.07
C LEU A 467 -13.33 6.73 37.11
N ARG A 468 -13.92 7.84 37.54
CA ARG A 468 -15.32 8.17 37.27
C ARG A 468 -15.34 9.27 36.22
N MET A 469 -16.05 9.05 35.13
CA MET A 469 -16.07 9.92 33.97
C MET A 469 -17.50 10.22 33.56
N ASP A 470 -17.70 11.40 32.99
CA ASP A 470 -18.93 11.74 32.29
C ASP A 470 -19.06 10.86 31.02
N PRO A 471 -20.17 10.15 30.80
CA PRO A 471 -20.28 9.18 29.71
C PRO A 471 -20.33 9.79 28.30
N GLU A 472 -20.68 11.08 28.18
CA GLU A 472 -20.78 11.77 26.89
C GLU A 472 -19.46 12.46 26.51
N THR A 473 -18.83 13.14 27.47
CA THR A 473 -17.63 13.96 27.24
C THR A 473 -16.34 13.25 27.61
N LEU A 474 -16.42 12.14 28.35
CA LEU A 474 -15.29 11.44 28.97
C LEU A 474 -14.45 12.32 29.91
N ALA A 475 -15.01 13.45 30.37
CA ALA A 475 -14.37 14.30 31.35
C ALA A 475 -14.22 13.54 32.69
N VAL A 476 -13.02 13.57 33.26
CA VAL A 476 -12.73 12.92 34.54
C VAL A 476 -13.42 13.70 35.67
N LEU A 477 -14.38 13.05 36.34
CA LEU A 477 -15.13 13.57 37.49
C LEU A 477 -14.42 13.24 38.81
N GLU A 478 -13.82 12.04 38.90
CA GLU A 478 -13.05 11.57 40.05
C GLU A 478 -11.99 10.59 39.57
N SER A 479 -10.82 10.58 40.23
CA SER A 479 -9.72 9.67 39.91
C SER A 479 -9.00 9.23 41.18
N THR A 480 -8.79 7.93 41.33
CA THR A 480 -8.11 7.33 42.47
C THR A 480 -6.98 6.43 41.99
N VAL A 481 -5.75 6.72 42.38
CA VAL A 481 -4.57 5.89 42.06
C VAL A 481 -4.56 4.66 42.97
N ARG A 482 -4.48 3.46 42.39
CA ARG A 482 -4.52 2.17 43.12
C ARG A 482 -3.15 1.47 43.22
N GLY A 483 -2.15 1.90 42.45
CA GLY A 483 -0.81 1.29 42.43
C GLY A 483 0.33 2.28 42.18
N HIS A 484 1.57 1.84 42.42
CA HIS A 484 2.78 2.59 42.07
C HIS A 484 3.17 2.27 40.63
N SER A 485 2.82 3.13 39.67
CA SER A 485 3.28 3.00 38.28
C SER A 485 4.45 3.95 38.01
N ALA A 486 5.49 3.43 37.37
CA ALA A 486 6.61 4.21 36.83
C ALA A 486 6.29 4.80 35.44
N GLU A 487 5.07 4.60 34.92
CA GLU A 487 4.68 5.02 33.58
C GLU A 487 4.18 6.47 33.55
N ASN A 488 4.52 7.17 32.46
CA ASN A 488 4.17 8.58 32.25
C ASN A 488 2.67 8.82 31.96
N ASN A 489 1.89 7.76 31.73
CA ASN A 489 0.44 7.81 31.48
C ASN A 489 -0.27 6.57 32.04
N LEU A 490 -1.20 6.75 32.97
CA LEU A 490 -1.93 5.66 33.65
C LEU A 490 -3.10 5.10 32.84
N VAL A 491 -3.44 5.74 31.71
CA VAL A 491 -4.55 5.35 30.84
C VAL A 491 -4.03 5.15 29.43
N ASN A 492 -4.08 3.90 28.95
CA ASN A 492 -3.81 3.61 27.55
C ASN A 492 -5.04 4.02 26.71
N ALA A 493 -4.84 4.93 25.76
CA ALA A 493 -5.92 5.51 24.96
C ALA A 493 -6.60 4.46 24.06
N ASP A 494 -5.82 3.52 23.51
CA ASP A 494 -6.34 2.46 22.65
C ASP A 494 -7.18 1.47 23.46
N HIS A 495 -6.73 1.10 24.66
CA HIS A 495 -7.47 0.18 25.54
C HIS A 495 -8.80 0.78 25.97
N LEU A 496 -8.79 1.99 26.51
CA LEU A 496 -10.02 2.64 26.99
C LEU A 496 -10.97 2.96 25.83
N GLY A 497 -10.45 3.47 24.71
CA GLY A 497 -11.22 3.74 23.50
C GLY A 497 -11.90 2.49 22.93
N ALA A 498 -11.17 1.37 22.84
CA ALA A 498 -11.72 0.09 22.42
C ALA A 498 -12.81 -0.43 23.37
N MET A 499 -12.59 -0.36 24.69
CA MET A 499 -13.57 -0.79 25.68
C MET A 499 -14.86 0.03 25.62
N ILE A 500 -14.77 1.36 25.56
CA ILE A 500 -15.94 2.26 25.48
C ILE A 500 -16.72 1.97 24.20
N THR A 501 -16.02 1.93 23.07
CA THR A 501 -16.67 1.71 21.78
C THR A 501 -17.35 0.35 21.74
N LEU A 502 -16.70 -0.71 22.21
CA LEU A 502 -17.26 -2.06 22.22
C LEU A 502 -18.47 -2.17 23.14
N HIS A 503 -18.39 -1.61 24.36
CA HIS A 503 -19.49 -1.59 25.33
C HIS A 503 -20.73 -0.89 24.75
N GLN A 504 -20.56 0.33 24.22
CA GLN A 504 -21.65 1.10 23.61
C GLN A 504 -22.21 0.42 22.36
N ALA A 505 -21.34 -0.03 21.45
CA ALA A 505 -21.76 -0.63 20.19
C ALA A 505 -22.53 -1.95 20.40
N PHE A 506 -22.12 -2.78 21.37
CA PHE A 506 -22.88 -3.98 21.71
C PHE A 506 -24.17 -3.66 22.45
N ALA A 507 -24.22 -2.64 23.32
CA ALA A 507 -25.46 -2.22 23.95
C ALA A 507 -26.51 -1.74 22.92
N GLU A 508 -26.07 -0.98 21.91
CA GLU A 508 -26.97 -0.45 20.88
C GLU A 508 -27.32 -1.47 19.79
N SER A 509 -26.33 -2.19 19.25
CA SER A 509 -26.51 -3.02 18.04
C SER A 509 -26.69 -4.51 18.33
N MET A 510 -26.32 -4.98 19.52
CA MET A 510 -26.46 -6.37 19.95
C MET A 510 -26.99 -6.46 21.41
N PRO A 511 -28.15 -5.87 21.72
CA PRO A 511 -28.68 -5.85 23.09
C PRO A 511 -28.92 -7.26 23.66
N GLU A 512 -29.21 -8.23 22.79
CA GLU A 512 -29.46 -9.65 23.13
C GLU A 512 -28.17 -10.49 23.29
N TYR A 513 -26.99 -9.90 23.09
CA TYR A 513 -25.73 -10.63 23.31
C TYR A 513 -25.63 -11.03 24.80
N PRO A 514 -25.27 -12.29 25.12
CA PRO A 514 -25.24 -12.76 26.50
C PRO A 514 -24.30 -11.94 27.39
N LEU A 515 -24.76 -11.66 28.62
CA LEU A 515 -23.94 -11.04 29.66
C LEU A 515 -23.56 -12.11 30.69
N VAL A 516 -22.29 -12.18 31.05
CA VAL A 516 -21.82 -13.04 32.14
C VAL A 516 -22.04 -12.33 33.47
N GLU A 517 -22.61 -13.02 34.45
CA GLU A 517 -22.80 -12.44 35.79
C GLU A 517 -21.42 -12.13 36.41
N ALA A 518 -21.23 -10.87 36.83
CA ALA A 518 -20.01 -10.44 37.49
C ALA A 518 -20.10 -10.70 39.00
N ASP A 519 -19.00 -11.19 39.58
CA ASP A 519 -18.87 -11.31 41.03
C ASP A 519 -18.82 -9.91 41.68
N PRO A 520 -19.70 -9.61 42.65
CA PRO A 520 -19.71 -8.32 43.34
C PRO A 520 -18.43 -7.96 44.08
N GLU A 521 -17.65 -8.94 44.57
CA GLU A 521 -16.40 -8.68 45.30
C GLU A 521 -15.29 -8.13 44.38
N TRP A 522 -15.42 -8.32 43.06
CA TRP A 522 -14.36 -8.03 42.09
C TRP A 522 -14.41 -6.60 41.52
N ILE A 523 -15.45 -5.84 41.87
CA ILE A 523 -15.63 -4.44 41.44
C ILE A 523 -14.86 -3.48 42.35
N LEU A 524 -14.48 -3.92 43.55
CA LEU A 524 -13.98 -3.02 44.58
C LEU A 524 -12.46 -3.10 44.81
N ASP A 525 -11.76 -4.21 44.56
CA ASP A 525 -10.34 -4.32 44.97
C ASP A 525 -9.32 -4.72 43.89
N GLY A 526 -9.72 -5.12 42.68
CA GLY A 526 -8.75 -5.47 41.63
C GLY A 526 -7.76 -6.61 41.98
N SER A 527 -7.91 -7.25 43.14
CA SER A 527 -7.19 -8.45 43.54
C SER A 527 -7.94 -9.68 43.03
N ILE A 528 -7.33 -10.41 42.11
CA ILE A 528 -7.69 -11.81 41.84
C ILE A 528 -7.38 -12.57 43.14
N ASP A 529 -8.38 -13.20 43.76
CA ASP A 529 -8.13 -14.17 44.84
C ASP A 529 -7.46 -15.42 44.22
N PRO A 530 -6.19 -15.72 44.52
CA PRO A 530 -5.50 -16.87 43.96
C PRO A 530 -5.99 -18.22 44.53
N THR A 531 -6.96 -18.23 45.44
CA THR A 531 -7.32 -19.43 46.22
C THR A 531 -8.53 -20.21 45.73
N LEU A 532 -9.13 -19.83 44.58
CA LEU A 532 -10.14 -20.66 43.91
C LEU A 532 -9.50 -21.76 43.04
N GLU A 533 -8.55 -22.51 43.60
CA GLU A 533 -8.25 -23.86 43.12
C GLU A 533 -9.30 -24.83 43.68
N ASN A 534 -9.92 -25.60 42.78
CA ASN A 534 -10.81 -26.72 43.03
C ASN A 534 -12.21 -26.40 43.57
N GLN A 535 -13.12 -26.07 42.64
CA GLN A 535 -14.43 -26.73 42.69
C GLN A 535 -14.61 -27.53 41.40
N GLU A 536 -14.49 -28.84 41.56
CA GLU A 536 -14.73 -29.87 40.54
C GLU A 536 -16.11 -29.70 39.90
N TYR A 537 -16.17 -29.79 38.57
CA TYR A 537 -17.33 -30.25 37.81
C TYR A 537 -16.93 -31.40 36.90
#